data_AF-A0A9E5K4U8-F1
#
_entry.id   AF-A0A9E5K4U8-F1
#
_cell.length_a   1.000
_cell.length_b   1.000
_cell.length_c   1.000
_cell.angle_alpha   90.00
_cell.angle_beta   90.00
_cell.angle_gamma   90.00
#
_symmetry.space_group_name_H-M   'P 1'
#
loop_
_entity.id
_entity.type
_entity.pdbx_description
1 polymer ?
#
loop_
_entity_poly.entity_id
_entity_poly.type
_entity_poly.pdbx_seq_one_letter_code
_entity_poly.pdbx_strand_id
1 'polypeptide(L)'
;SQGTQVVLASFFAFDPGINQGVFVGAGDYNGDIVADIVVAAGPGGGPHIKVFNGSGTSLIDTFFAYDINFAGGLSVAMADINNDGVAEIVTAPYTNGGPEVKVFRYQKGQLYNFYAYDPLFTGGVFVG
;
A
#
# COMPACT_ATOMS: atom_id res chain seq x y z
N SER A 1 -19.50 13.01 -26.26
CA SER A 1 -18.72 14.12 -25.71
C SER A 1 -17.37 13.56 -25.30
N GLN A 2 -16.26 14.18 -25.67
CA GLN A 2 -14.98 13.82 -25.06
C GLN A 2 -14.96 14.49 -23.68
N GLY A 3 -14.92 13.69 -22.62
CA GLY A 3 -14.84 14.22 -21.26
C GLY A 3 -13.52 14.96 -21.07
N THR A 4 -13.57 16.20 -20.59
CA THR A 4 -12.36 16.92 -20.19
C THR A 4 -11.77 16.22 -18.97
N GLN A 5 -10.53 15.75 -19.08
CA GLN A 5 -9.80 15.23 -17.94
C GLN A 5 -9.33 16.40 -17.06
N VAL A 6 -9.63 16.34 -15.76
CA VAL A 6 -9.23 17.35 -14.78
C VAL A 6 -8.37 16.67 -13.71
N VAL A 7 -7.25 17.29 -13.35
CA VAL A 7 -6.43 16.85 -12.22
C VAL A 7 -7.14 17.29 -10.94
N LEU A 8 -7.56 16.32 -10.13
CA LEU A 8 -8.23 16.58 -8.84
C LEU A 8 -7.22 16.91 -7.73
N ALA A 9 -6.03 16.28 -7.76
CA ALA A 9 -4.95 16.56 -6.83
C ALA A 9 -3.58 16.18 -7.40
N SER A 10 -2.53 16.81 -6.87
CA SER A 10 -1.13 16.50 -7.17
C SER A 10 -0.29 16.76 -5.92
N PHE A 11 0.42 15.74 -5.45
CA PHE A 11 1.21 15.82 -4.22
C PHE A 11 2.32 14.76 -4.23
N PHE A 12 3.32 14.95 -3.38
CA PHE A 12 4.35 13.94 -3.14
C PHE A 12 3.92 13.04 -1.97
N ALA A 13 3.84 11.73 -2.20
CA ALA A 13 3.53 10.76 -1.14
C ALA A 13 4.69 10.62 -0.13
N PHE A 14 5.92 10.72 -0.61
CA PHE A 14 7.15 10.68 0.20
C PHE A 14 7.94 11.97 0.03
N ASP A 15 9.05 12.11 0.77
CA ASP A 15 9.96 13.24 0.57
C ASP A 15 10.38 13.30 -0.92
N PRO A 16 10.33 14.47 -1.58
CA PRO A 16 10.72 14.59 -2.99
C PRO A 16 12.15 14.16 -3.31
N GLY A 17 13.04 14.06 -2.32
CA GLY A 17 14.39 13.50 -2.47
C GLY A 17 14.42 11.97 -2.57
N ILE A 18 13.32 11.29 -2.24
CA ILE A 18 13.15 9.83 -2.34
C ILE A 18 12.73 9.49 -3.77
N ASN A 19 13.72 9.05 -4.57
CA ASN A 19 13.56 8.75 -6.00
C ASN A 19 13.36 7.27 -6.31
N GLN A 20 12.90 6.48 -5.32
CA GLN A 20 12.76 5.02 -5.43
C GLN A 20 11.44 4.58 -6.09
N GLY A 21 10.65 5.52 -6.59
CA GLY A 21 9.31 5.27 -7.11
C GLY A 21 8.34 4.80 -6.02
N VAL A 22 7.11 4.52 -6.43
CA VAL A 22 6.04 4.05 -5.53
C VAL A 22 5.18 2.99 -6.20
N PHE A 23 4.59 2.12 -5.38
CA PHE A 23 3.41 1.34 -5.74
C PHE A 23 2.18 1.99 -5.14
N VAL A 24 1.07 1.98 -5.88
CA VAL A 24 -0.17 2.68 -5.52
C VAL A 24 -1.35 1.73 -5.65
N GLY A 25 -2.26 1.77 -4.68
CA GLY A 25 -3.57 1.13 -4.73
C GLY A 25 -4.67 2.08 -4.29
N ALA A 26 -5.93 1.71 -4.51
CA ALA A 26 -7.09 2.51 -4.09
C ALA A 26 -8.24 1.63 -3.59
N GLY A 27 -9.02 2.14 -2.64
CA GLY A 27 -10.12 1.43 -1.98
C GLY A 27 -10.61 2.22 -0.76
N ASP A 28 -11.87 2.05 -0.35
CA ASP A 28 -12.44 2.76 0.81
C ASP A 28 -11.84 2.19 2.11
N TYR A 29 -10.78 2.79 2.64
CA TYR A 29 -10.05 2.26 3.79
C TYR A 29 -10.66 2.71 5.12
N ASN A 30 -11.24 3.91 5.14
CA ASN A 30 -11.77 4.53 6.35
C ASN A 30 -13.29 4.35 6.53
N GLY A 31 -14.01 3.82 5.53
CA GLY A 31 -15.43 3.51 5.57
C GLY A 31 -16.35 4.70 5.26
N ASP A 32 -15.87 5.72 4.55
CA ASP A 32 -16.64 6.91 4.17
C ASP A 32 -17.29 6.80 2.77
N ILE A 33 -17.18 5.64 2.13
CA ILE A 33 -17.72 5.34 0.79
C ILE A 33 -16.95 6.06 -0.33
N VAL A 34 -15.82 6.70 -0.01
CA VAL A 34 -14.89 7.31 -0.97
C VAL A 34 -13.60 6.50 -1.00
N ALA A 35 -13.12 6.16 -2.20
CA ALA A 35 -11.88 5.42 -2.33
C ALA A 35 -10.68 6.26 -1.83
N ASP A 36 -9.95 5.73 -0.86
CA ASP A 36 -8.68 6.26 -0.38
C ASP A 36 -7.51 5.78 -1.25
N ILE A 37 -6.34 6.37 -1.06
CA ILE A 37 -5.12 6.07 -1.82
C ILE A 37 -4.08 5.47 -0.87
N VAL A 38 -3.63 4.25 -1.14
CA VAL A 38 -2.48 3.66 -0.44
C VAL A 38 -1.25 3.77 -1.31
N VAL A 39 -0.12 4.07 -0.68
CA VAL A 39 1.17 4.22 -1.35
C VAL A 39 2.24 3.49 -0.56
N ALA A 40 3.07 2.73 -1.27
CA ALA A 40 4.25 2.07 -0.72
C ALA A 40 5.52 2.53 -1.44
N ALA A 41 6.64 2.60 -0.73
CA ALA A 41 7.92 2.89 -1.35
C ALA A 41 8.40 1.72 -2.24
N GLY A 42 8.93 2.05 -3.43
CA GLY A 42 9.49 1.07 -4.38
C GLY A 42 10.88 0.53 -3.97
N PRO A 43 11.54 -0.24 -4.86
CA PRO A 43 12.87 -0.82 -4.60
C PRO A 43 13.91 0.19 -4.10
N GLY A 44 14.66 -0.19 -3.07
CA GLY A 44 15.61 0.69 -2.39
C GLY A 44 14.96 1.59 -1.32
N GLY A 45 13.63 1.64 -1.27
CA GLY A 45 12.86 2.24 -0.19
C GLY A 45 12.58 1.25 0.95
N GLY A 46 12.24 1.80 2.12
CA GLY A 46 11.84 1.03 3.29
C GLY A 46 10.43 0.43 3.17
N PRO A 47 9.95 -0.36 4.15
CA PRO A 47 8.64 -0.99 4.11
C PRO A 47 7.51 -0.04 4.53
N HIS A 48 7.58 1.21 4.12
CA HIS A 48 6.71 2.29 4.59
C HIS A 48 5.43 2.34 3.75
N ILE A 49 4.29 2.22 4.43
CA ILE A 49 2.95 2.44 3.89
C ILE A 49 2.46 3.81 4.33
N LYS A 50 1.85 4.54 3.40
CA LYS A 50 1.08 5.76 3.67
C LYS A 50 -0.29 5.66 3.02
N VAL A 51 -1.32 6.12 3.73
CA VAL A 51 -2.68 6.15 3.22
C VAL A 51 -3.18 7.59 3.24
N PHE A 52 -3.73 8.04 2.13
CA PHE A 52 -4.27 9.38 1.93
C PHE A 52 -5.76 9.32 1.64
N ASN A 53 -6.52 10.28 2.17
CA ASN A 53 -7.95 10.32 1.90
C ASN A 53 -8.26 10.61 0.43
N GLY A 54 -9.34 10.01 -0.07
CA GLY A 54 -9.80 10.21 -1.45
C GLY A 54 -10.31 11.62 -1.77
N SER A 55 -10.70 12.37 -0.74
CA SER A 55 -11.36 13.68 -0.86
C SER A 55 -10.42 14.89 -0.76
N GLY A 56 -9.18 14.74 -0.28
CA GLY A 56 -8.31 15.88 0.00
C GLY A 56 -6.83 15.59 0.22
N THR A 57 -6.32 14.42 -0.17
CA THR A 57 -4.91 13.99 -0.03
C THR A 57 -4.34 14.10 1.38
N SER A 58 -5.19 14.21 2.41
CA SER A 58 -4.77 14.26 3.79
C SER A 58 -4.29 12.87 4.21
N LEU A 59 -3.14 12.80 4.89
CA LEU A 59 -2.62 11.54 5.41
C LEU A 59 -3.55 11.04 6.52
N ILE A 60 -4.11 9.85 6.35
CA ILE A 60 -5.03 9.21 7.32
C ILE A 60 -4.39 8.01 8.03
N ASP A 61 -3.32 7.44 7.48
CA ASP A 61 -2.55 6.38 8.15
C ASP A 61 -1.11 6.31 7.63
N THR A 62 -0.20 5.82 8.48
CA THR A 62 1.22 5.64 8.14
C THR A 62 1.87 4.62 9.07
N PHE A 63 2.51 3.60 8.51
CA PHE A 63 3.20 2.57 9.30
C PHE A 63 4.25 1.81 8.49
N PHE A 64 5.14 1.09 9.19
CA PHE A 64 6.05 0.13 8.58
C PHE A 64 5.43 -1.27 8.61
N ALA A 65 5.21 -1.88 7.45
CA ALA A 65 4.54 -3.19 7.35
C ALA A 65 5.47 -4.38 7.67
N TYR A 66 6.79 -4.16 7.57
CA TYR A 66 7.85 -5.15 7.80
C TYR A 66 8.98 -4.54 8.64
N ASP A 67 10.06 -5.30 8.87
CA ASP A 67 11.24 -4.81 9.59
C ASP A 67 11.73 -3.49 9.01
N ILE A 68 11.91 -2.47 9.85
CA ILE A 68 12.24 -1.11 9.43
C ILE A 68 13.52 -1.02 8.58
N ASN A 69 14.42 -2.00 8.69
CA ASN A 69 15.66 -2.07 7.92
C ASN A 69 15.50 -2.74 6.55
N PHE A 70 14.31 -3.26 6.22
CA PHE A 70 14.05 -3.89 4.93
C PHE A 70 13.99 -2.84 3.80
N ALA A 71 14.99 -2.85 2.91
CA ALA A 71 15.11 -1.87 1.82
C ALA A 71 14.63 -2.38 0.45
N GLY A 72 13.87 -3.48 0.42
CA GLY A 72 13.41 -4.09 -0.83
C GLY A 72 12.21 -3.41 -1.49
N GLY A 73 11.61 -2.41 -0.83
CA GLY A 73 10.33 -1.83 -1.21
C GLY A 73 9.16 -2.82 -1.06
N LEU A 74 7.93 -2.33 -1.18
CA LEU A 74 6.72 -3.16 -1.11
C LEU A 74 5.85 -2.98 -2.34
N SER A 75 5.23 -4.07 -2.80
CA SER A 75 4.02 -3.98 -3.61
C SER A 75 2.80 -3.81 -2.68
N VAL A 76 1.77 -3.13 -3.16
CA VAL A 76 0.59 -2.81 -2.35
C VAL A 76 -0.68 -2.80 -3.20
N ALA A 77 -1.78 -3.28 -2.62
CA ALA A 77 -3.13 -3.20 -3.17
C ALA A 77 -4.14 -2.91 -2.04
N MET A 78 -5.35 -2.46 -2.41
CA MET A 78 -6.49 -2.39 -1.50
C MET A 78 -7.68 -3.14 -2.08
N ALA A 79 -8.37 -3.90 -1.24
CA ALA A 79 -9.58 -4.62 -1.59
C ALA A 79 -10.41 -4.91 -0.33
N ASP A 80 -11.73 -4.94 -0.45
CA ASP A 80 -12.62 -5.46 0.60
C ASP A 80 -12.60 -6.99 0.54
N ILE A 81 -11.76 -7.61 1.37
CA ILE A 81 -11.48 -9.06 1.32
C ILE A 81 -12.48 -9.84 2.18
N ASN A 82 -13.04 -9.20 3.20
CA ASN A 82 -14.02 -9.82 4.10
C ASN A 82 -15.47 -9.41 3.81
N ASN A 83 -15.70 -8.60 2.78
CA ASN A 83 -17.01 -8.17 2.29
C ASN A 83 -17.82 -7.43 3.37
N ASP A 84 -17.16 -6.51 4.10
CA ASP A 84 -17.79 -5.68 5.11
C ASP A 84 -17.94 -4.21 4.71
N GLY A 85 -17.62 -3.88 3.46
CA GLY A 85 -17.74 -2.54 2.88
C GLY A 85 -16.53 -1.65 3.13
N VAL A 86 -15.49 -2.14 3.83
CA VAL A 86 -14.24 -1.42 4.05
C VAL A 86 -13.08 -2.21 3.46
N ALA A 87 -12.25 -1.55 2.66
CA ALA A 87 -11.08 -2.16 2.06
C ALA A 87 -9.97 -2.42 3.09
N GLU A 88 -9.33 -3.58 2.99
CA GLU A 88 -8.06 -3.89 3.61
C GLU A 88 -6.88 -3.51 2.71
N ILE A 89 -5.72 -3.23 3.34
CA ILE A 89 -4.44 -3.08 2.65
C ILE A 89 -3.75 -4.43 2.57
N VAL A 90 -3.35 -4.84 1.38
CA VAL A 90 -2.49 -6.02 1.16
C VAL A 90 -1.11 -5.53 0.76
N THR A 91 -0.08 -6.02 1.44
CA THR A 91 1.31 -5.67 1.16
C THR A 91 2.15 -6.92 0.95
N ALA A 92 3.20 -6.82 0.14
CA ALA A 92 4.23 -7.85 0.10
C ALA A 92 5.63 -7.27 -0.20
N PRO A 93 6.71 -7.86 0.31
CA PRO A 93 8.07 -7.50 -0.08
C PRO A 93 8.27 -7.59 -1.59
N TYR A 94 8.73 -6.52 -2.25
CA TYR A 94 8.79 -6.49 -3.71
C TYR A 94 10.11 -7.04 -4.29
N THR A 95 11.26 -6.62 -3.76
CA THR A 95 12.57 -7.17 -4.15
C THR A 95 13.37 -7.65 -2.95
N ASN A 96 14.21 -8.67 -3.11
CA ASN A 96 15.10 -9.18 -2.07
C ASN A 96 14.38 -9.53 -0.74
N GLY A 97 13.11 -9.93 -0.82
CA GLY A 97 12.26 -10.22 0.33
C GLY A 97 11.56 -11.57 0.19
N GLY A 98 11.16 -12.12 1.32
CA GLY A 98 10.39 -13.37 1.38
C GLY A 98 8.99 -13.23 0.78
N PRO A 99 8.25 -14.33 0.57
CA PRO A 99 6.94 -14.29 -0.05
C PRO A 99 5.83 -14.03 0.98
N GLU A 100 6.15 -13.39 2.09
CA GLU A 100 5.16 -13.07 3.12
C GLU A 100 4.25 -11.96 2.62
N VAL A 101 2.96 -12.24 2.60
CA VAL A 101 1.90 -11.27 2.32
C VAL A 101 1.23 -10.93 3.64
N LYS A 102 1.06 -9.64 3.90
CA LYS A 102 0.39 -9.14 5.11
C LYS A 102 -0.83 -8.31 4.76
N VAL A 103 -1.90 -8.50 5.53
CA VAL A 103 -3.17 -7.80 5.39
C VAL A 103 -3.40 -6.91 6.60
N PHE A 104 -3.69 -5.63 6.37
CA PHE A 104 -3.91 -4.61 7.39
C PHE A 104 -5.28 -3.96 7.27
N ARG A 105 -5.83 -3.52 8.39
CA ARG A 105 -7.12 -2.86 8.48
C ARG A 105 -7.05 -1.58 9.29
N TYR A 106 -7.81 -0.59 8.83
CA TYR A 106 -7.91 0.70 9.48
C TYR A 106 -8.24 0.55 10.97
N GLN A 107 -7.40 1.19 11.81
CA GLN A 107 -7.48 1.18 13.28
C GLN A 107 -7.36 -0.20 13.96
N LYS A 108 -7.30 -1.30 13.21
CA LYS A 108 -7.11 -2.67 13.74
C LYS A 108 -5.69 -3.20 13.54
N GLY A 109 -4.90 -2.58 12.65
CA GLY A 109 -3.54 -3.02 12.36
C GLY A 109 -3.51 -4.28 11.49
N GLN A 110 -2.48 -5.11 11.64
CA GLN A 110 -2.37 -6.37 10.89
C GLN A 110 -3.48 -7.34 11.31
N LEU A 111 -4.27 -7.82 10.36
CA LEU A 111 -5.29 -8.84 10.59
C LEU A 111 -4.71 -10.26 10.51
N TYR A 112 -3.96 -10.54 9.44
CA TYR A 112 -3.34 -11.84 9.19
C TYR A 112 -2.22 -11.73 8.15
N ASN A 113 -1.45 -12.81 8.01
CA ASN A 113 -0.38 -12.96 7.03
C ASN A 113 -0.31 -14.40 6.52
N PHE A 114 0.29 -14.59 5.35
CA PHE A 114 0.56 -15.93 4.78
C PHE A 114 1.77 -15.86 3.85
N TYR A 115 2.34 -17.02 3.49
CA TYR A 115 3.39 -17.11 2.47
C TYR A 115 2.79 -17.49 1.11
N ALA A 116 3.01 -16.69 0.08
CA ALA A 116 2.50 -16.95 -1.28
C ALA A 116 3.25 -18.08 -2.01
N TYR A 117 4.50 -18.33 -1.61
CA TYR A 117 5.38 -19.36 -2.13
C TYR A 117 6.10 -20.07 -0.97
N ASP A 118 7.05 -20.95 -1.31
CA ASP A 118 7.97 -21.54 -0.32
C ASP A 118 8.64 -20.42 0.52
N PRO A 119 8.65 -20.50 1.87
CA PRO A 119 9.26 -19.48 2.73
C PRO A 119 10.73 -19.17 2.43
N LEU A 120 11.46 -20.07 1.76
CA LEU A 120 12.84 -19.86 1.33
C LEU A 120 12.98 -19.05 0.02
N PHE A 121 11.86 -18.79 -0.67
CA PHE A 121 11.86 -17.93 -1.85
C PHE A 121 12.15 -16.48 -1.46
N THR A 122 13.06 -15.81 -2.18
CA THR A 122 13.51 -14.44 -1.84
C THR A 122 13.32 -13.44 -2.99
N GLY A 123 12.58 -13.83 -4.03
CA GLY A 123 12.34 -13.00 -5.21
C GLY A 123 11.29 -11.91 -5.02
N GLY A 124 10.60 -11.88 -3.88
CA GLY A 124 9.49 -10.97 -3.61
C GLY A 124 8.17 -11.32 -4.32
N VAL A 125 7.10 -10.65 -3.91
CA VAL A 125 5.74 -10.86 -4.40
C VAL A 125 5.20 -9.53 -4.90
N PHE A 126 4.49 -9.59 -6.03
CA PHE A 126 3.67 -8.48 -6.51
C PHE A 126 2.20 -8.74 -6.14
N VAL A 127 1.59 -7.80 -5.44
CA VAL A 127 0.13 -7.72 -5.24
C VAL A 127 -0.40 -6.49 -5.98
N GLY A 128 -1.58 -6.61 -6.60
CA GLY A 128 -2.21 -5.57 -7.40
C GLY A 128 -3.65 -5.88 -7.75
#